data_AF-A0A0Q7WS23-F1
#
_entry.id   AF-A0A0Q7WS23-F1
#
_cell.length_a   1.000
_cell.length_b   1.000
_cell.length_c   1.000
_cell.angle_alpha   90.00
_cell.angle_beta   90.00
_cell.angle_gamma   90.00
#
_symmetry.space_group_name_H-M   'P 1'
#
loop_
_entity.id
_entity.type
_entity.pdbx_description
1 polymer ?
#
loop_
_entity_poly.entity_id
_entity_poly.type
_entity_poly.pdbx_seq_one_letter_code
_entity_poly.pdbx_strand_id
1 'polypeptide(L)'
;MQSARRSLLAACVALTLAPALALADGLRPLNDSALSDVRGRDGVSFDLNGFSMNGDLRVSYTRPDGASIWAGNPSASRSDSATPFSDPYRFDVVRSTNGLADIAQFNLPQNLNGEQKWQLAYDFGVNADGIDRDGGSIVVSDLALYGGGWQFSTPRTQDGLALGVALRMDVGQWALRPNGRANMAGQMALDNIRIGATDENGNFTGQPWVFADVARQPALVNALADENGPRLHIGIGAPDAQYGTGQAASGGIEIGKISFTAPSGNVDLGSSRIGNIQINYLDIKFRQ
;
A
#
# COMPACT_ATOMS: atom_id res chain seq x y z
N MET A 1 -39.56 75.28 -42.18
CA MET A 1 -40.26 75.44 -40.87
C MET A 1 -40.33 74.07 -40.23
N GLN A 2 -39.45 73.79 -39.27
CA GLN A 2 -39.79 73.61 -37.85
C GLN A 2 -40.93 72.59 -37.67
N SER A 3 -40.67 71.38 -37.18
CA SER A 3 -40.61 71.02 -35.75
C SER A 3 -41.36 69.68 -35.66
N ALA A 4 -41.07 68.65 -34.86
CA ALA A 4 -40.02 68.32 -33.92
C ALA A 4 -40.33 66.89 -33.40
N ARG A 5 -39.31 66.22 -32.83
CA ARG A 5 -39.37 65.40 -31.60
C ARG A 5 -40.27 64.14 -31.59
N ARG A 6 -39.99 63.06 -30.88
CA ARG A 6 -38.83 62.48 -30.17
C ARG A 6 -39.40 61.20 -29.53
N SER A 7 -38.56 60.17 -29.41
CA SER A 7 -38.49 59.24 -28.27
C SER A 7 -39.35 57.96 -28.19
N LEU A 8 -38.62 56.89 -27.79
CA LEU A 8 -38.98 55.78 -26.87
C LEU A 8 -39.89 54.67 -27.44
N LEU A 9 -39.74 53.38 -27.17
CA LEU A 9 -38.72 52.51 -26.56
C LEU A 9 -39.29 51.07 -26.67
N ALA A 10 -38.44 50.05 -26.77
CA ALA A 10 -38.68 48.65 -26.33
C ALA A 10 -39.71 47.83 -27.13
N ALA A 11 -39.66 46.51 -27.27
CA ALA A 11 -38.76 45.38 -26.98
C ALA A 11 -39.35 44.22 -27.84
N CYS A 12 -38.62 43.25 -28.36
CA CYS A 12 -38.06 42.13 -27.61
C CYS A 12 -37.11 41.36 -28.52
N VAL A 13 -35.95 41.09 -27.95
CA VAL A 13 -34.83 40.30 -28.45
C VAL A 13 -35.28 38.85 -28.62
N ALA A 14 -35.25 38.36 -29.86
CA ALA A 14 -35.31 36.95 -30.17
C ALA A 14 -33.95 36.32 -29.84
N LEU A 15 -33.88 35.70 -28.67
CA LEU A 15 -32.72 34.99 -28.13
C LEU A 15 -32.67 33.57 -28.72
N THR A 16 -32.22 33.45 -29.97
CA THR A 16 -31.87 32.15 -30.57
C THR A 16 -30.78 32.37 -31.62
N LEU A 17 -29.67 31.64 -31.50
CA LEU A 17 -28.51 31.50 -32.41
C LEU A 17 -27.18 31.93 -31.80
N ALA A 18 -26.61 31.04 -30.99
CA ALA A 18 -25.16 30.83 -30.96
C ALA A 18 -24.89 29.38 -30.54
N PRO A 19 -24.60 28.45 -31.47
CA PRO A 19 -23.87 27.25 -31.09
C PRO A 19 -22.45 27.69 -30.77
N ALA A 20 -22.05 27.61 -29.50
CA ALA A 20 -20.66 27.73 -29.12
C ALA A 20 -19.92 26.55 -29.75
N LEU A 21 -19.17 26.83 -30.82
CA LEU A 21 -18.14 25.96 -31.35
C LEU A 21 -17.11 25.74 -30.23
N ALA A 22 -17.18 24.59 -29.57
CA ALA A 22 -16.07 24.06 -28.80
C ALA A 22 -14.94 23.76 -29.79
N LEU A 23 -14.05 24.74 -29.99
CA LEU A 23 -12.78 24.52 -30.67
C LEU A 23 -11.98 23.56 -29.80
N ALA A 24 -11.85 22.32 -30.27
CA ALA A 24 -10.83 21.40 -29.82
C ALA A 24 -9.48 22.09 -30.05
N ASP A 25 -8.86 22.55 -28.96
CA ASP A 25 -7.53 23.14 -28.99
C ASP A 25 -6.55 22.09 -29.49
N GLY A 26 -5.90 22.42 -30.59
CA GLY A 26 -5.27 21.48 -31.51
C GLY A 26 -4.06 20.78 -30.90
N LEU A 27 -3.88 19.52 -31.28
CA LEU A 27 -2.64 18.77 -31.11
C LEU A 27 -1.46 19.63 -31.61
N ARG A 28 -0.61 20.11 -30.69
CA ARG A 28 0.58 20.88 -31.03
C ARG A 28 1.77 19.92 -31.22
N PRO A 29 2.48 19.98 -32.36
CA PRO A 29 3.73 19.24 -32.51
C PRO A 29 4.76 19.79 -31.51
N LEU A 30 5.24 18.92 -30.63
CA LEU A 30 6.30 19.20 -29.66
C LEU A 30 7.60 18.63 -30.23
N ASN A 31 8.70 19.37 -30.13
CA ASN A 31 10.03 18.85 -30.45
C ASN A 31 10.53 17.94 -29.32
N ASP A 32 11.54 17.11 -29.56
CA ASP A 32 12.02 16.14 -28.56
C ASP A 32 12.45 16.78 -27.23
N SER A 33 12.97 18.01 -27.27
CA SER A 33 13.25 18.80 -26.06
C SER A 33 11.98 19.13 -25.29
N ALA A 34 10.91 19.57 -25.97
CA ALA A 34 9.63 19.86 -25.35
C ALA A 34 8.89 18.58 -24.92
N LEU A 35 9.02 17.47 -25.66
CA LEU A 35 8.54 16.15 -25.23
C LEU A 35 9.27 15.65 -23.97
N SER A 36 10.58 15.88 -23.86
CA SER A 36 11.34 15.58 -22.64
C SER A 36 10.97 16.48 -21.44
N ASP A 37 10.40 17.65 -21.72
CA ASP A 37 9.86 18.56 -20.71
C ASP A 37 8.38 18.27 -20.36
N VAL A 38 7.66 17.49 -21.19
CA VAL A 38 6.31 17.00 -20.86
C VAL A 38 6.43 15.95 -19.77
N ARG A 39 6.11 16.38 -18.55
CA ARG A 39 6.05 15.50 -17.39
C ARG A 39 4.63 14.99 -17.24
N GLY A 40 4.48 13.67 -17.15
CA GLY A 40 3.26 13.05 -16.61
C GLY A 40 3.11 13.47 -15.15
N ARG A 41 2.49 14.61 -14.92
CA ARG A 41 2.22 15.17 -13.59
C ARG A 41 0.86 14.75 -13.03
N ASP A 42 0.10 13.98 -13.80
CA ASP A 42 -1.21 13.53 -13.38
C ASP A 42 -1.05 12.28 -12.52
N GLY A 43 -0.95 12.52 -11.21
CA GLY A 43 -1.23 11.49 -10.23
C GLY A 43 -2.72 11.13 -10.24
N VAL A 44 -3.03 9.90 -9.89
CA VAL A 44 -4.42 9.46 -9.69
C VAL A 44 -4.68 9.28 -8.21
N SER A 45 -5.82 9.81 -7.76
CA SER A 45 -6.30 9.60 -6.40
C SER A 45 -7.57 8.77 -6.44
N PHE A 46 -7.71 7.85 -5.50
CA PHE A 46 -8.94 7.09 -5.33
C PHE A 46 -9.25 6.91 -3.84
N ASP A 47 -10.54 6.87 -3.54
CA ASP A 47 -11.06 6.54 -2.23
C ASP A 47 -11.79 5.20 -2.33
N LEU A 48 -11.67 4.40 -1.28
CA LEU A 48 -12.35 3.12 -1.10
C LEU A 48 -13.53 3.29 -0.14
N ASN A 49 -14.23 4.42 -0.22
CA ASN A 49 -15.41 4.70 0.59
C ASN A 49 -16.56 3.78 0.15
N GLY A 50 -17.20 3.09 1.09
CA GLY A 50 -18.17 2.05 0.82
C GLY A 50 -17.56 0.76 0.26
N PHE A 51 -16.25 0.56 0.34
CA PHE A 51 -15.60 -0.64 -0.20
C PHE A 51 -16.01 -1.89 0.58
N SER A 52 -16.53 -2.87 -0.15
CA SER A 52 -16.78 -4.21 0.33
C SER A 52 -16.58 -5.21 -0.81
N MET A 53 -15.95 -6.32 -0.48
CA MET A 53 -15.71 -7.46 -1.35
C MET A 53 -16.08 -8.71 -0.58
N ASN A 54 -16.87 -9.57 -1.21
CA ASN A 54 -17.15 -10.92 -0.76
C ASN A 54 -17.28 -11.77 -2.01
N GLY A 55 -16.49 -12.85 -2.09
CA GLY A 55 -16.48 -13.71 -3.27
C GLY A 55 -16.13 -15.14 -2.92
N ASP A 56 -16.42 -16.03 -3.85
CA ASP A 56 -16.19 -17.48 -3.81
C ASP A 56 -14.84 -17.88 -4.46
N LEU A 57 -13.91 -16.93 -4.57
CA LEU A 57 -12.58 -17.18 -5.12
C LEU A 57 -11.85 -18.22 -4.27
N ARG A 58 -11.23 -19.21 -4.92
CA ARG A 58 -10.33 -20.18 -4.29
C ARG A 58 -9.00 -20.23 -5.04
N VAL A 59 -7.91 -20.10 -4.30
CA VAL A 59 -6.54 -20.28 -4.77
C VAL A 59 -6.00 -21.56 -4.14
N SER A 60 -5.52 -22.49 -4.96
CA SER A 60 -4.97 -23.76 -4.49
C SER A 60 -3.57 -23.97 -5.06
N TYR A 61 -2.60 -24.24 -4.19
CA TYR A 61 -1.30 -24.73 -4.59
C TYR A 61 -1.30 -26.24 -4.45
N THR A 62 -0.99 -26.95 -5.53
CA THR A 62 -0.93 -28.42 -5.55
C THR A 62 0.48 -28.85 -5.94
N ARG A 63 1.08 -29.70 -5.11
CA ARG A 63 2.37 -30.33 -5.37
C ARG A 63 2.22 -31.49 -6.37
N PRO A 64 3.31 -31.93 -7.01
CA PRO A 64 3.29 -33.07 -7.93
C PRO A 64 2.79 -34.39 -7.32
N ASP A 65 2.90 -34.56 -6.00
CA ASP A 65 2.40 -35.73 -5.25
C ASP A 65 0.89 -35.67 -4.96
N GLY A 66 0.20 -34.62 -5.43
CA GLY A 66 -1.23 -34.41 -5.24
C GLY A 66 -1.61 -33.71 -3.93
N ALA A 67 -0.66 -33.50 -3.02
CA ALA A 67 -0.92 -32.73 -1.80
C ALA A 67 -1.16 -31.26 -2.14
N SER A 68 -2.11 -30.63 -1.48
CA SER A 68 -2.46 -29.23 -1.71
C SER A 68 -2.74 -28.45 -0.44
N ILE A 69 -2.54 -27.14 -0.54
CA ILE A 69 -3.03 -26.14 0.40
C ILE A 69 -3.86 -25.14 -0.39
N TRP A 70 -4.95 -24.68 0.19
CA TRP A 70 -5.83 -23.72 -0.45
C TRP A 70 -6.25 -22.62 0.51
N ALA A 71 -6.52 -21.45 -0.06
CA ALA A 71 -7.18 -20.33 0.58
C ALA A 71 -8.39 -19.93 -0.27
N GLY A 72 -9.51 -19.61 0.36
CA GLY A 72 -10.75 -19.32 -0.35
C GLY A 72 -11.73 -18.43 0.39
N ASN A 73 -12.81 -18.11 -0.31
CA ASN A 73 -13.91 -17.28 0.15
C ASN A 73 -13.48 -15.88 0.67
N PRO A 74 -12.51 -15.17 0.06
CA PRO A 74 -11.99 -13.95 0.63
C PRO A 74 -13.10 -12.90 0.82
N SER A 75 -13.12 -12.27 1.99
CA SER A 75 -13.94 -11.10 2.27
C SER A 75 -13.08 -9.96 2.77
N ALA A 76 -13.31 -8.76 2.26
CA ALA A 76 -12.64 -7.55 2.69
C ALA A 76 -13.64 -6.40 2.72
N SER A 77 -13.67 -5.63 3.79
CA SER A 77 -14.40 -4.36 3.83
C SER A 77 -13.57 -3.32 4.55
N ARG A 78 -13.86 -2.05 4.30
CA ARG A 78 -13.20 -0.93 4.97
C ARG A 78 -14.28 -0.02 5.54
N SER A 79 -14.09 0.44 6.78
CA SER A 79 -14.90 1.54 7.31
C SER A 79 -14.52 2.87 6.64
N ASP A 80 -15.49 3.78 6.62
CA ASP A 80 -15.40 5.04 5.89
C ASP A 80 -14.92 6.18 6.78
N SER A 81 -14.25 7.16 6.17
CA SER A 81 -14.05 8.46 6.78
C SER A 81 -15.34 9.30 6.70
N ALA A 82 -15.53 10.21 7.65
CA ALA A 82 -16.67 11.12 7.65
C ALA A 82 -16.75 12.02 6.40
N THR A 83 -15.59 12.29 5.77
CA THR A 83 -15.48 13.05 4.53
C THR A 83 -14.78 12.19 3.47
N PRO A 84 -15.49 11.72 2.43
CA PRO A 84 -14.86 11.04 1.31
C PRO A 84 -13.81 11.93 0.63
N PHE A 85 -12.74 11.33 0.12
CA PHE A 85 -11.61 11.96 -0.59
C PHE A 85 -10.78 12.97 0.21
N SER A 86 -11.04 13.18 1.51
CA SER A 86 -10.19 14.05 2.34
C SER A 86 -8.81 13.45 2.59
N ASP A 87 -8.71 12.13 2.52
CA ASP A 87 -7.48 11.36 2.74
C ASP A 87 -7.45 10.12 1.84
N PRO A 88 -7.21 10.30 0.51
CA PRO A 88 -7.30 9.23 -0.47
C PRO A 88 -6.00 8.44 -0.59
N TYR A 89 -6.07 7.28 -1.23
CA TYR A 89 -4.90 6.63 -1.81
C TYR A 89 -4.44 7.44 -3.01
N ARG A 90 -3.13 7.55 -3.19
CA ARG A 90 -2.55 8.36 -4.27
C ARG A 90 -1.46 7.61 -4.99
N PHE A 91 -1.52 7.63 -6.32
CA PHE A 91 -0.39 7.27 -7.16
C PHE A 91 0.11 8.54 -7.84
N ASP A 92 1.37 8.90 -7.66
CA ASP A 92 1.98 10.08 -8.25
C ASP A 92 3.34 9.72 -8.88
N VAL A 93 3.77 10.48 -9.88
CA VAL A 93 5.16 10.45 -10.37
C VAL A 93 5.83 11.75 -9.97
N VAL A 94 6.85 11.66 -9.11
CA VAL A 94 7.59 12.80 -8.58
C VAL A 94 8.98 12.90 -9.20
N ARG A 95 9.39 14.14 -9.44
CA ARG A 95 10.68 14.42 -10.05
C ARG A 95 11.82 13.99 -9.15
N SER A 96 12.78 13.25 -9.73
CA SER A 96 14.04 12.91 -9.07
C SER A 96 15.11 14.00 -9.29
N THR A 97 16.31 13.79 -8.76
CA THR A 97 17.46 14.66 -9.03
C THR A 97 17.74 14.72 -10.54
N ASN A 98 18.19 15.87 -11.05
CA ASN A 98 18.49 16.05 -12.47
C ASN A 98 19.43 14.95 -13.00
N GLY A 99 19.04 14.33 -14.12
CA GLY A 99 19.80 13.25 -14.73
C GLY A 99 19.48 11.86 -14.19
N LEU A 100 18.56 11.72 -13.23
CA LEU A 100 18.03 10.44 -12.75
C LEU A 100 16.58 10.25 -13.20
N ALA A 101 16.13 9.00 -13.25
CA ALA A 101 14.73 8.68 -13.51
C ALA A 101 13.83 9.22 -12.38
N ASP A 102 12.62 9.63 -12.77
CA ASP A 102 11.58 10.02 -11.83
C ASP A 102 11.14 8.84 -10.95
N ILE A 103 10.48 9.16 -9.84
CA ILE A 103 10.05 8.19 -8.83
C ILE A 103 8.54 8.03 -8.95
N ALA A 104 8.08 6.83 -9.26
CA ALA A 104 6.69 6.48 -9.13
C ALA A 104 6.40 6.08 -7.68
N GLN A 105 5.36 6.66 -7.10
CA GLN A 105 5.02 6.46 -5.70
C GLN A 105 3.54 6.16 -5.52
N PHE A 106 3.25 5.19 -4.66
CA PHE A 106 1.92 4.89 -4.17
C PHE A 106 1.85 5.22 -2.69
N ASN A 107 1.04 6.21 -2.31
CA ASN A 107 0.90 6.69 -0.95
C ASN A 107 -0.40 6.18 -0.32
N LEU A 108 -0.29 5.72 0.92
CA LEU A 108 -1.42 5.32 1.75
C LEU A 108 -2.07 6.56 2.42
N PRO A 109 -3.39 6.50 2.75
CA PRO A 109 -4.05 7.50 3.59
C PRO A 109 -3.32 7.69 4.92
N GLN A 110 -3.25 8.92 5.42
CA GLN A 110 -2.65 9.23 6.72
C GLN A 110 -3.47 8.71 7.90
N ASN A 111 -4.79 8.61 7.71
CA ASN A 111 -5.81 8.10 8.62
C ASN A 111 -5.67 8.66 10.04
N LEU A 112 -5.51 9.99 10.16
CA LEU A 112 -5.17 10.64 11.43
C LEU A 112 -6.15 10.34 12.58
N ASN A 113 -7.43 10.14 12.25
CA ASN A 113 -8.49 9.81 13.21
C ASN A 113 -8.66 8.29 13.43
N GLY A 114 -8.00 7.45 12.64
CA GLY A 114 -8.18 5.99 12.69
C GLY A 114 -9.57 5.51 12.28
N GLU A 115 -10.30 6.30 11.49
CA GLU A 115 -11.67 5.99 11.03
C GLU A 115 -11.68 4.89 9.97
N GLN A 116 -10.63 4.83 9.14
CA GLN A 116 -10.53 3.91 8.03
C GLN A 116 -9.85 2.61 8.49
N LYS A 117 -10.66 1.57 8.73
CA LYS A 117 -10.21 0.28 9.25
C LYS A 117 -10.70 -0.86 8.37
N TRP A 118 -9.79 -1.77 8.08
CA TRP A 118 -10.05 -2.94 7.27
C TRP A 118 -10.50 -4.12 8.13
N GLN A 119 -11.50 -4.83 7.61
CA GLN A 119 -11.94 -6.14 8.08
C GLN A 119 -11.63 -7.13 6.97
N LEU A 120 -10.75 -8.11 7.21
CA LEU A 120 -10.35 -9.11 6.23
C LEU A 120 -10.66 -10.49 6.78
N ALA A 121 -11.09 -11.41 5.94
CA ALA A 121 -11.16 -12.83 6.30
C ALA A 121 -11.01 -13.72 5.07
N TYR A 122 -10.46 -14.91 5.27
CA TYR A 122 -10.47 -15.98 4.29
C TYR A 122 -10.48 -17.33 5.02
N ASP A 123 -10.95 -18.36 4.33
CA ASP A 123 -10.92 -19.73 4.82
C ASP A 123 -9.74 -20.46 4.17
N PHE A 124 -9.19 -21.45 4.85
CA PHE A 124 -8.09 -22.25 4.30
C PHE A 124 -8.26 -23.71 4.66
N GLY A 125 -7.55 -24.56 3.93
CA GLY A 125 -7.49 -25.99 4.22
C GLY A 125 -6.35 -26.68 3.50
N VAL A 126 -6.17 -27.94 3.85
CA VAL A 126 -5.09 -28.79 3.36
C VAL A 126 -5.65 -30.13 2.91
N ASN A 127 -5.07 -30.66 1.84
CA ASN A 127 -5.28 -32.03 1.41
C ASN A 127 -3.91 -32.69 1.29
N ALA A 128 -3.60 -33.66 2.14
CA ALA A 128 -2.32 -34.38 2.09
C ALA A 128 -2.47 -35.75 2.76
N ASP A 129 -1.81 -36.77 2.22
CA ASP A 129 -1.70 -38.10 2.84
C ASP A 129 -3.06 -38.73 3.22
N GLY A 130 -4.08 -38.52 2.38
CA GLY A 130 -5.45 -39.00 2.63
C GLY A 130 -6.24 -38.20 3.66
N ILE A 131 -5.69 -37.11 4.18
CA ILE A 131 -6.36 -36.15 5.06
C ILE A 131 -6.82 -34.98 4.20
N ASP A 132 -8.14 -34.81 4.09
CA ASP A 132 -8.76 -33.59 3.58
C ASP A 132 -9.36 -32.82 4.76
N ARG A 133 -8.83 -31.64 5.05
CA ARG A 133 -9.18 -30.90 6.26
C ARG A 133 -9.31 -29.40 6.00
N ASP A 134 -10.48 -28.89 6.38
CA ASP A 134 -10.68 -27.47 6.58
C ASP A 134 -9.82 -27.01 7.78
N GLY A 135 -8.92 -26.06 7.50
CA GLY A 135 -8.06 -25.43 8.51
C GLY A 135 -8.77 -24.35 9.32
N GLY A 136 -9.98 -23.98 8.90
CA GLY A 136 -10.79 -22.92 9.50
C GLY A 136 -10.61 -21.61 8.76
N SER A 137 -10.67 -20.51 9.50
CA SER A 137 -10.64 -19.15 8.95
C SER A 137 -9.54 -18.30 9.58
N ILE A 138 -8.90 -17.48 8.76
CA ILE A 138 -8.09 -16.36 9.23
C ILE A 138 -8.97 -15.11 9.20
N VAL A 139 -8.98 -14.36 10.30
CA VAL A 139 -9.73 -13.12 10.45
C VAL A 139 -8.77 -12.03 10.92
N VAL A 140 -8.76 -10.91 10.20
CA VAL A 140 -8.05 -9.69 10.57
C VAL A 140 -9.09 -8.62 10.82
N SER A 141 -9.15 -8.13 12.05
CA SER A 141 -10.07 -7.10 12.48
C SER A 141 -9.34 -5.81 12.80
N ASP A 142 -9.96 -4.71 12.39
CA ASP A 142 -9.49 -3.35 12.67
C ASP A 142 -8.06 -3.09 12.18
N LEU A 143 -7.71 -3.55 10.97
CA LEU A 143 -6.44 -3.18 10.33
C LEU A 143 -6.50 -1.71 9.88
N ALA A 144 -5.75 -0.84 10.54
CA ALA A 144 -5.61 0.57 10.19
C ALA A 144 -4.21 0.84 9.61
N LEU A 145 -4.16 1.53 8.47
CA LEU A 145 -2.92 2.02 7.87
C LEU A 145 -2.81 3.52 8.14
N TYR A 146 -1.60 4.00 8.42
CA TYR A 146 -1.34 5.40 8.82
C TYR A 146 -0.19 6.00 8.01
N GLY A 147 -0.44 6.18 6.72
CA GLY A 147 0.53 6.70 5.77
C GLY A 147 1.61 5.70 5.39
N GLY A 148 2.69 6.21 4.81
CA GLY A 148 3.70 5.41 4.12
C GLY A 148 3.28 5.11 2.68
N GLY A 149 3.80 4.03 2.13
CA GLY A 149 3.63 3.72 0.72
C GLY A 149 4.76 2.92 0.12
N TRP A 150 4.69 2.77 -1.19
CA TRP A 150 5.69 2.08 -2.00
C TRP A 150 6.21 3.03 -3.06
N GLN A 151 7.49 2.95 -3.35
CA GLN A 151 8.16 3.77 -4.35
C GLN A 151 8.94 2.86 -5.28
N PHE A 152 9.06 3.24 -6.54
CA PHE A 152 9.98 2.58 -7.45
C PHE A 152 10.60 3.55 -8.46
N SER A 153 11.83 3.25 -8.85
CA SER A 153 12.59 3.96 -9.88
C SER A 153 13.73 3.09 -10.41
N THR A 154 14.56 3.63 -11.30
CA THR A 154 15.81 2.98 -11.70
C THR A 154 16.90 3.21 -10.66
N PRO A 155 17.72 2.21 -10.29
CA PRO A 155 18.86 2.42 -9.41
C PRO A 155 19.88 3.38 -10.00
N ARG A 156 20.63 4.08 -9.14
CA ARG A 156 21.57 5.13 -9.57
C ARG A 156 22.90 4.59 -10.08
N THR A 157 23.35 3.47 -9.53
CA THR A 157 24.73 2.98 -9.68
C THR A 157 24.80 1.59 -10.31
N GLN A 158 23.65 0.95 -10.55
CA GLN A 158 23.55 -0.43 -11.01
C GLN A 158 22.30 -0.61 -11.88
N ASP A 159 22.28 -1.66 -12.69
CA ASP A 159 21.07 -2.06 -13.42
C ASP A 159 20.05 -2.70 -12.47
N GLY A 160 18.76 -2.57 -12.83
CA GLY A 160 17.65 -3.23 -12.14
C GLY A 160 16.53 -2.28 -11.73
N LEU A 161 15.85 -2.63 -10.65
CA LEU A 161 14.74 -1.89 -10.06
C LEU A 161 15.11 -1.45 -8.63
N ALA A 162 14.97 -0.17 -8.33
CA ALA A 162 15.07 0.38 -6.99
C ALA A 162 13.66 0.53 -6.41
N LEU A 163 13.47 0.04 -5.19
CA LEU A 163 12.22 0.02 -4.46
C LEU A 163 12.37 0.75 -3.12
N GLY A 164 11.33 1.47 -2.74
CA GLY A 164 11.16 2.06 -1.41
C GLY A 164 9.87 1.57 -0.80
N VAL A 165 9.85 1.38 0.51
CA VAL A 165 8.70 0.90 1.27
C VAL A 165 8.68 1.59 2.62
N ALA A 166 7.55 2.18 2.96
CA ALA A 166 7.28 2.72 4.28
C ALA A 166 5.92 2.25 4.78
N LEU A 167 5.82 1.82 6.04
CA LEU A 167 4.57 1.33 6.60
C LEU A 167 4.39 1.78 8.04
N ARG A 168 3.19 2.26 8.35
CA ARG A 168 2.65 2.24 9.71
C ARG A 168 1.32 1.52 9.68
N MET A 169 1.17 0.51 10.53
CA MET A 169 -0.07 -0.23 10.65
C MET A 169 -0.36 -0.64 12.07
N ASP A 170 -1.63 -0.56 12.44
CA ASP A 170 -2.16 -1.14 13.66
C ASP A 170 -3.22 -2.18 13.30
N VAL A 171 -3.27 -3.28 14.03
CA VAL A 171 -4.29 -4.33 13.87
C VAL A 171 -4.92 -4.59 15.22
N GLY A 172 -6.24 -4.43 15.31
CA GLY A 172 -6.97 -4.75 16.54
C GLY A 172 -6.84 -6.22 16.90
N GLN A 173 -7.06 -7.12 15.93
CA GLN A 173 -6.88 -8.56 16.10
C GLN A 173 -6.49 -9.24 14.79
N TRP A 174 -5.51 -10.15 14.85
CA TRP A 174 -5.32 -11.22 13.89
C TRP A 174 -5.68 -12.54 14.57
N ALA A 175 -6.57 -13.34 13.97
CA ALA A 175 -7.08 -14.56 14.59
C ALA A 175 -7.15 -15.72 13.61
N LEU A 176 -6.75 -16.90 14.10
CA LEU A 176 -7.06 -18.19 13.52
C LEU A 176 -8.27 -18.77 14.25
N ARG A 177 -9.37 -19.00 13.51
CA ARG A 177 -10.63 -19.55 14.01
C ARG A 177 -10.88 -20.92 13.37
N PRO A 178 -10.64 -22.04 14.08
CA PRO A 178 -10.73 -23.37 13.48
C PRO A 178 -12.16 -23.79 13.14
N ASN A 179 -13.17 -23.21 13.82
CA ASN A 179 -14.58 -23.58 13.69
C ASN A 179 -15.39 -22.59 12.82
N GLY A 180 -14.70 -21.85 11.94
CA GLY A 180 -15.28 -20.86 11.03
C GLY A 180 -15.28 -19.43 11.57
N ARG A 181 -15.50 -18.47 10.68
CA ARG A 181 -15.32 -17.02 10.92
C ARG A 181 -16.05 -16.47 12.14
N ALA A 182 -17.27 -16.90 12.40
CA ALA A 182 -18.08 -16.38 13.50
C ALA A 182 -17.82 -17.11 14.84
N ASN A 183 -17.09 -18.22 14.84
CA ASN A 183 -16.90 -19.05 16.00
C ASN A 183 -15.52 -18.84 16.62
N MET A 184 -15.50 -18.26 17.83
CA MET A 184 -14.28 -17.98 18.58
C MET A 184 -13.81 -19.16 19.44
N ALA A 185 -14.50 -20.30 19.44
CA ALA A 185 -14.06 -21.48 20.18
C ALA A 185 -12.82 -22.11 19.51
N GLY A 186 -11.76 -22.36 20.29
CA GLY A 186 -10.49 -22.89 19.75
C GLY A 186 -9.62 -21.84 19.07
N GLN A 187 -9.97 -20.55 19.19
CA GLN A 187 -9.28 -19.45 18.52
C GLN A 187 -7.87 -19.27 19.07
N MET A 188 -6.91 -19.03 18.17
CA MET A 188 -5.66 -18.36 18.49
C MET A 188 -5.75 -16.90 18.02
N ALA A 189 -5.44 -15.94 18.88
CA ALA A 189 -5.48 -14.52 18.56
C ALA A 189 -4.20 -13.78 18.97
N LEU A 190 -3.85 -12.81 18.13
CA LEU A 190 -2.85 -11.78 18.36
C LEU A 190 -3.60 -10.45 18.38
N ASP A 191 -3.68 -9.80 19.53
CA ASP A 191 -4.40 -8.55 19.70
C ASP A 191 -3.45 -7.36 19.83
N ASN A 192 -3.91 -6.19 19.38
CA ASN A 192 -3.19 -4.92 19.44
C ASN A 192 -1.79 -5.02 18.80
N ILE A 193 -1.74 -5.48 17.54
CA ILE A 193 -0.50 -5.52 16.78
C ILE A 193 -0.17 -4.11 16.30
N ARG A 194 1.08 -3.67 16.46
CA ARG A 194 1.56 -2.37 15.96
C ARG A 194 2.87 -2.54 15.21
N ILE A 195 2.97 -1.86 14.08
CA ILE A 195 4.18 -1.76 13.27
C ILE A 195 4.36 -0.30 12.86
N GLY A 196 5.57 0.24 13.05
CA GLY A 196 5.86 1.64 12.74
C GLY A 196 7.26 2.04 13.18
N ALA A 197 7.62 3.29 12.89
CA ALA A 197 8.95 3.82 13.21
C ALA A 197 9.14 3.96 14.72
N THR A 198 10.37 3.79 15.16
CA THR A 198 10.76 3.86 16.57
C THR A 198 11.89 4.86 16.79
N ASP A 199 11.94 5.43 17.99
CA ASP A 199 13.06 6.24 18.46
C ASP A 199 14.24 5.37 18.92
N GLU A 200 15.33 6.01 19.36
CA GLU A 200 16.54 5.32 19.86
C GLU A 200 16.26 4.44 21.10
N ASN A 201 15.20 4.77 21.86
CA ASN A 201 14.75 4.00 23.02
C ASN A 201 13.77 2.89 22.64
N GLY A 202 13.50 2.71 21.35
CA GLY A 202 12.59 1.72 20.79
C GLY A 202 11.11 2.09 20.91
N ASN A 203 10.75 3.32 21.27
CA ASN A 203 9.36 3.76 21.40
C ASN A 203 8.78 4.15 20.05
N PHE A 204 7.53 3.77 19.78
CA PHE A 204 6.85 4.16 18.55
C PHE A 204 6.67 5.67 18.45
N THR A 205 7.05 6.24 17.31
CA THR A 205 7.00 7.69 17.05
C THR A 205 5.68 8.12 16.39
N GLY A 206 4.82 7.16 16.03
CA GLY A 206 3.63 7.41 15.23
C GLY A 206 3.91 7.69 13.76
N GLN A 207 5.16 7.50 13.29
CA GLN A 207 5.51 7.66 11.87
C GLN A 207 5.62 6.29 11.17
N PRO A 208 5.47 6.23 9.83
CA PRO A 208 5.80 5.06 9.03
C PRO A 208 7.26 4.62 9.23
N TRP A 209 7.47 3.32 9.47
CA TRP A 209 8.80 2.73 9.39
C TRP A 209 9.20 2.60 7.92
N VAL A 210 10.29 3.27 7.55
CA VAL A 210 10.84 3.26 6.19
C VAL A 210 11.81 2.08 6.07
N PHE A 211 11.34 0.94 5.57
CA PHE A 211 12.20 -0.24 5.35
C PHE A 211 13.27 0.01 4.30
N ALA A 212 12.88 0.73 3.25
CA ALA A 212 13.71 1.10 2.12
C ALA A 212 13.23 2.44 1.55
N ASP A 213 14.15 3.20 0.98
CA ASP A 213 13.87 4.50 0.38
C ASP A 213 14.67 4.60 -0.91
N VAL A 214 14.00 4.91 -2.03
CA VAL A 214 14.62 4.92 -3.37
C VAL A 214 15.83 5.87 -3.43
N ALA A 215 15.82 6.95 -2.65
CA ALA A 215 16.88 7.95 -2.66
C ALA A 215 17.99 7.67 -1.63
N ARG A 216 17.69 7.05 -0.49
CA ARG A 216 18.61 6.93 0.66
C ARG A 216 19.13 5.53 0.91
N GLN A 217 18.27 4.53 0.72
CA GLN A 217 18.59 3.13 1.01
C GLN A 217 17.64 2.24 0.22
N PRO A 218 17.79 2.15 -1.12
CA PRO A 218 16.86 1.42 -1.94
C PRO A 218 16.95 -0.09 -1.67
N ALA A 219 15.80 -0.76 -1.71
CA ALA A 219 15.75 -2.18 -1.96
C ALA A 219 15.97 -2.40 -3.46
N LEU A 220 16.94 -3.23 -3.82
CA LEU A 220 17.36 -3.48 -5.19
C LEU A 220 16.89 -4.87 -5.63
N VAL A 221 16.33 -4.94 -6.83
CA VAL A 221 16.05 -6.18 -7.54
C VAL A 221 16.79 -6.14 -8.87
N ASN A 222 17.77 -7.02 -9.06
CA ASN A 222 18.54 -7.07 -10.29
C ASN A 222 18.99 -8.47 -10.67
N ALA A 223 19.22 -8.66 -11.97
CA ALA A 223 19.89 -9.84 -12.51
C ALA A 223 21.38 -9.54 -12.58
N LEU A 224 22.18 -10.31 -11.84
CA LEU A 224 23.63 -10.21 -11.86
C LEU A 224 24.19 -11.31 -12.77
N ALA A 225 25.13 -10.95 -13.64
CA ALA A 225 25.93 -11.88 -14.42
C ALA A 225 27.41 -11.61 -14.12
N ASP A 226 27.93 -12.26 -13.09
CA ASP A 226 29.34 -12.19 -12.70
C ASP A 226 30.05 -13.53 -12.91
N GLU A 227 31.32 -13.61 -12.49
CA GLU A 227 32.17 -14.80 -12.62
C GLU A 227 31.56 -16.07 -11.99
N ASN A 228 30.59 -15.93 -11.08
CA ASN A 228 29.89 -17.06 -10.45
C ASN A 228 28.62 -17.48 -11.20
N GLY A 229 28.34 -16.91 -12.36
CA GLY A 229 27.17 -17.20 -13.19
C GLY A 229 25.97 -16.28 -12.94
N PRO A 230 24.92 -16.44 -13.76
CA PRO A 230 23.71 -15.61 -13.68
C PRO A 230 22.92 -15.91 -12.40
N ARG A 231 22.47 -14.85 -11.71
CA ARG A 231 21.66 -14.96 -10.49
C ARG A 231 20.69 -13.80 -10.34
N LEU A 232 19.51 -14.07 -9.79
CA LEU A 232 18.60 -13.03 -9.31
C LEU A 232 19.09 -12.59 -7.93
N HIS A 233 19.28 -11.29 -7.76
CA HIS A 233 19.68 -10.67 -6.52
C HIS A 233 18.58 -9.72 -6.03
N ILE A 234 18.24 -9.86 -4.75
CA ILE A 234 17.33 -8.99 -4.02
C ILE A 234 18.07 -8.55 -2.75
N GLY A 235 18.20 -7.25 -2.54
CA GLY A 235 18.94 -6.76 -1.38
C GLY A 235 18.55 -5.35 -0.96
N ILE A 236 19.00 -4.95 0.23
CA ILE A 236 18.93 -3.58 0.72
C ILE A 236 20.37 -3.15 1.01
N GLY A 237 20.83 -2.11 0.32
CA GLY A 237 22.18 -1.58 0.47
C GLY A 237 22.40 -0.89 1.82
N ALA A 238 23.65 -0.50 2.09
CA ALA A 238 23.96 0.34 3.23
C ALA A 238 23.28 1.72 3.10
N PRO A 239 22.87 2.36 4.21
CA PRO A 239 22.29 3.71 4.18
C PRO A 239 23.27 4.73 3.61
N ASP A 240 22.82 5.54 2.67
CA ASP A 240 23.63 6.57 2.02
C ASP A 240 23.65 7.87 2.84
N ALA A 241 24.85 8.30 3.26
CA ALA A 241 25.05 9.56 3.99
C ALA A 241 25.00 10.81 3.10
N GLN A 242 25.13 10.67 1.78
CA GLN A 242 25.06 11.80 0.84
C GLN A 242 23.61 12.27 0.64
N TYR A 243 22.65 11.35 0.72
CA TYR A 243 21.23 11.62 0.47
C TYR A 243 20.33 11.39 1.70
N GLY A 244 20.90 10.83 2.77
CA GLY A 244 20.25 10.56 4.05
C GLY A 244 21.14 10.89 5.24
N THR A 245 20.87 10.27 6.39
CA THR A 245 21.63 10.45 7.64
C THR A 245 22.82 9.50 7.74
N GLY A 246 23.01 8.60 6.77
CA GLY A 246 23.95 7.48 6.88
C GLY A 246 23.53 6.43 7.92
N GLN A 247 22.27 6.44 8.36
CA GLN A 247 21.70 5.50 9.33
C GLN A 247 20.43 4.85 8.77
N ALA A 248 20.27 3.55 9.01
CA ALA A 248 19.06 2.83 8.63
C ALA A 248 17.88 3.26 9.51
N ALA A 249 16.69 3.36 8.93
CA ALA A 249 15.50 3.71 9.71
C ALA A 249 15.18 2.61 10.72
N SER A 250 14.87 3.04 11.94
CA SER A 250 14.47 2.18 13.03
C SER A 250 12.95 1.97 13.03
N GLY A 251 12.52 0.73 13.20
CA GLY A 251 11.11 0.40 13.41
C GLY A 251 10.91 -0.66 14.48
N GLY A 252 9.67 -0.82 14.89
CA GLY A 252 9.28 -1.76 15.94
C GLY A 252 8.10 -2.61 15.53
N ILE A 253 7.96 -3.74 16.22
CA ILE A 253 6.78 -4.61 16.15
C ILE A 253 6.34 -4.89 17.58
N GLU A 254 5.07 -4.69 17.88
CA GLU A 254 4.46 -5.01 19.16
C GLU A 254 3.21 -5.85 18.95
N ILE A 255 3.01 -6.82 19.83
CA ILE A 255 1.78 -7.60 19.98
C ILE A 255 1.36 -7.43 21.43
N GLY A 256 0.25 -6.73 21.67
CA GLY A 256 -0.21 -6.45 23.02
C GLY A 256 -0.72 -7.68 23.78
N LYS A 257 -1.21 -8.70 23.07
CA LYS A 257 -1.68 -9.95 23.68
C LYS A 257 -1.65 -11.11 22.70
N ILE A 258 -1.21 -12.27 23.18
CA ILE A 258 -1.25 -13.56 22.47
C ILE A 258 -2.12 -14.51 23.27
N SER A 259 -3.22 -14.99 22.69
CA SER A 259 -4.20 -15.79 23.44
C SER A 259 -4.73 -16.99 22.68
N PHE A 260 -5.18 -17.98 23.45
CA PHE A 260 -5.82 -19.20 22.97
C PHE A 260 -7.11 -19.41 23.74
N THR A 261 -8.20 -19.67 23.04
CA THR A 261 -9.47 -20.08 23.68
C THR A 261 -9.60 -21.60 23.60
N ALA A 262 -10.01 -22.23 24.68
CA ALA A 262 -10.30 -23.66 24.71
C ALA A 262 -11.49 -23.94 25.64
N PRO A 263 -12.25 -25.03 25.41
CA PRO A 263 -13.35 -25.41 26.29
C PRO A 263 -12.94 -25.60 27.76
N SER A 264 -11.70 -26.01 28.00
CA SER A 264 -11.12 -26.22 29.33
C SER A 264 -10.63 -24.94 30.01
N GLY A 265 -10.66 -23.80 29.32
CA GLY A 265 -10.18 -22.51 29.81
C GLY A 265 -9.36 -21.76 28.76
N ASN A 266 -9.32 -20.44 28.89
CA ASN A 266 -8.54 -19.57 28.01
C ASN A 266 -7.11 -19.42 28.55
N VAL A 267 -6.14 -19.43 27.64
CA VAL A 267 -4.72 -19.19 27.94
C VAL A 267 -4.31 -17.85 27.35
N ASP A 268 -3.64 -17.04 28.17
CA ASP A 268 -3.03 -15.77 27.77
C ASP A 268 -1.52 -15.89 27.96
N LEU A 269 -0.75 -15.70 26.89
CA LEU A 269 0.71 -15.73 26.91
C LEU A 269 1.32 -14.34 27.14
N GLY A 270 0.49 -13.31 27.32
CA GLY A 270 0.93 -11.92 27.51
C GLY A 270 1.30 -11.23 26.20
N SER A 271 2.17 -10.22 26.30
CA SER A 271 2.61 -9.39 25.19
C SER A 271 4.00 -9.78 24.67
N SER A 272 4.28 -9.42 23.41
CA SER A 272 5.60 -9.56 22.79
C SER A 272 5.96 -8.28 22.06
N ARG A 273 7.22 -7.84 22.15
CA ARG A 273 7.69 -6.62 21.49
C ARG A 273 9.13 -6.75 21.03
N ILE A 274 9.37 -6.28 19.82
CA ILE A 274 10.70 -5.94 19.31
C ILE A 274 10.71 -4.41 19.18
N GLY A 275 11.40 -3.75 20.12
CA GLY A 275 11.37 -2.29 20.23
C GLY A 275 12.19 -1.56 19.16
N ASN A 276 13.24 -2.18 18.62
CA ASN A 276 14.07 -1.56 17.59
C ASN A 276 14.57 -2.63 16.61
N ILE A 277 14.27 -2.41 15.34
CA ILE A 277 14.69 -3.18 14.19
C ILE A 277 15.28 -2.20 13.19
N GLN A 278 16.49 -2.48 12.72
CA GLN A 278 17.13 -1.76 11.64
C GLN A 278 17.61 -2.75 10.60
N ILE A 279 17.31 -2.48 9.34
CA ILE A 279 17.85 -3.23 8.22
C ILE A 279 19.04 -2.43 7.69
N ASN A 280 20.23 -2.70 8.22
CA ASN A 280 21.46 -2.03 7.77
C ASN A 280 21.95 -2.58 6.41
N TYR A 281 21.75 -3.87 6.18
CA TYR A 281 22.13 -4.55 4.94
C TYR A 281 21.34 -5.86 4.80
N LEU A 282 20.91 -6.18 3.57
CA LEU A 282 20.30 -7.46 3.21
C LEU A 282 20.79 -7.87 1.82
N ASP A 283 21.21 -9.11 1.65
CA ASP A 283 21.65 -9.67 0.37
C ASP A 283 21.12 -11.09 0.21
N ILE A 284 20.22 -11.28 -0.75
CA ILE A 284 19.60 -12.55 -1.10
C ILE A 284 19.94 -12.84 -2.55
N LYS A 285 20.59 -14.00 -2.78
CA LYS A 285 20.99 -14.47 -4.11
C LYS A 285 20.33 -15.80 -4.40
N PHE A 286 19.48 -15.83 -5.42
CA PHE A 286 18.89 -17.06 -5.93
C PHE A 286 19.82 -17.65 -6.99
N ARG A 287 20.32 -18.84 -6.69
CA ARG A 287 21.08 -19.65 -7.66
C ARG A 287 20.12 -20.60 -8.35
N GLN A 288 20.42 -20.92 -9.60
CA GLN A 288 19.79 -22.02 -10.31
C GLN A 288 20.21 -23.37 -9.72
#